data_AF-A0A5J4KPJ3-F1
#
_entry.id   AF-A0A5J4KPJ3-F1
#
_cell.length_a   1.000
_cell.length_b   1.000
_cell.length_c   1.000
_cell.angle_alpha   90.00
_cell.angle_beta   90.00
_cell.angle_gamma   90.00
#
_symmetry.space_group_name_H-M   'P 1'
#
loop_
_entity.id
_entity.type
_entity.pdbx_description
1 polymer ?
#
loop_
_entity_poly.entity_id
_entity_poly.type
_entity_poly.pdbx_seq_one_letter_code
_entity_poly.pdbx_strand_id
1 'polypeptide(L)'
;MNNPIPSGSLGEHSQRWSPDDLIEQPVRRNGLVQWWYDNTALPAAPANASFIRREASRKSHLLSTIIFWLFIMFLLFIPACFVVPNHYIIWVDIGMLVICLVSVFFNRVQRPEVAGLLLTIGFELALTAIIFTTQPLDEPSIQQYELFVFGELLVSLLSPGSVFLVMLYNIGIISTSLFLQPHTATLAHDLQTQGAAILIRPVGVQFLVAFVSWLWVRSAFQAIKRADRAEMIAKLEEQLETERKTLEEGIKLILDTHVAVANGDIGTRAPLTQNNVLWQIARSLNMLLDRLQRALRAERELQRVTLAVNATVQNIQQATQSNQTPSLPLTQVPEIDPLIVEIQGKTFSYAPSIFGQSVVRLPDEP
;
A
#
# COMPACT_ATOMS: atom_id res chain seq x y z
N MET A 1 -0.14 -2.80 -59.05
CA MET A 1 -0.70 -3.57 -57.91
C MET A 1 -0.18 -2.91 -56.63
N ASN A 2 -0.95 -1.97 -56.10
CA ASN A 2 -0.67 -1.26 -54.85
C ASN A 2 -1.69 -1.73 -53.84
N ASN A 3 -1.26 -2.46 -52.80
CA ASN A 3 -2.11 -2.75 -51.65
C ASN A 3 -1.94 -1.63 -50.61
N PRO A 4 -3.04 -1.04 -50.12
CA PRO A 4 -2.98 -0.05 -49.06
C PRO A 4 -2.62 -0.71 -47.73
N ILE A 5 -1.69 -0.09 -47.00
CA ILE A 5 -1.30 -0.45 -45.64
C ILE A 5 -2.48 -0.12 -44.71
N PRO A 6 -2.96 -1.06 -43.87
CA PRO A 6 -4.04 -0.79 -42.96
C PRO A 6 -3.55 0.18 -41.88
N SER A 7 -4.21 1.33 -41.78
CA SER A 7 -4.09 2.29 -40.69
C SER A 7 -4.63 1.66 -39.40
N GLY A 8 -3.79 0.85 -38.74
CA GLY A 8 -4.04 0.36 -37.40
C GLY A 8 -4.13 1.54 -36.43
N SER A 9 -5.33 1.77 -35.89
CA SER A 9 -5.55 2.70 -34.79
C SER A 9 -4.76 2.21 -33.57
N LEU A 10 -3.61 2.83 -33.32
CA LEU A 10 -2.91 2.78 -32.04
C LEU A 10 -3.77 3.55 -31.02
N GLY A 11 -4.90 2.97 -30.65
CA GLY A 11 -5.66 3.39 -29.48
C GLY A 11 -4.80 3.09 -28.27
N GLU A 12 -4.29 4.14 -27.64
CA GLU A 12 -3.69 4.16 -26.31
C GLU A 12 -4.65 3.52 -25.30
N HIS A 13 -4.66 2.19 -25.21
CA HIS A 13 -4.99 1.53 -23.95
C HIS A 13 -3.74 1.62 -23.08
N SER A 14 -3.45 2.83 -22.59
CA SER A 14 -2.71 3.00 -21.35
C SER A 14 -3.62 2.45 -20.25
N GLN A 15 -3.64 1.12 -20.13
CA GLN A 15 -4.12 0.44 -18.94
C GLN A 15 -3.36 1.08 -17.79
N ARG A 16 -4.05 1.96 -17.04
CA ARG A 16 -3.57 2.52 -15.78
C ARG A 16 -3.26 1.33 -14.90
N TRP A 17 -2.00 0.93 -14.91
CA TRP A 17 -1.47 -0.02 -13.98
C TRP A 17 -1.67 0.58 -12.60
N SER A 18 -2.63 0.04 -11.85
CA SER A 18 -2.79 0.40 -10.45
C SER A 18 -1.84 -0.49 -9.67
N PRO A 19 -1.01 0.06 -8.77
CA PRO A 19 -0.21 -0.74 -7.84
C PRO A 19 -1.08 -1.74 -7.04
N ASP A 20 -2.38 -1.48 -6.91
CA ASP A 20 -3.33 -2.40 -6.29
C ASP A 20 -3.58 -3.69 -7.11
N ASP A 21 -3.33 -3.70 -8.42
CA ASP A 21 -3.50 -4.89 -9.28
C ASP A 21 -2.33 -5.88 -9.15
N LEU A 22 -1.17 -5.44 -8.64
CA LEU A 22 -0.06 -6.33 -8.26
C LEU A 22 -0.32 -7.09 -6.96
N ILE A 23 -1.26 -6.61 -6.14
CA ILE A 23 -1.64 -7.30 -4.92
C ILE A 23 -2.51 -8.46 -5.39
N GLU A 24 -1.88 -9.64 -5.59
CA GLU A 24 -2.56 -10.88 -5.96
C GLU A 24 -3.88 -10.97 -5.20
N GLN A 25 -4.98 -10.71 -5.90
CA GLN A 25 -6.29 -10.84 -5.29
C GLN A 25 -6.40 -12.30 -4.88
N PRO A 26 -6.72 -12.59 -3.60
CA PRO A 26 -6.78 -13.97 -3.14
C PRO A 26 -7.81 -14.67 -4.01
N VAL A 27 -7.34 -15.57 -4.88
CA VAL A 27 -8.19 -16.34 -5.79
C VAL A 27 -9.25 -16.99 -4.91
N ARG A 28 -10.51 -16.56 -5.05
CA ARG A 28 -11.63 -17.10 -4.27
C ARG A 28 -11.74 -18.58 -4.54
N ARG A 29 -11.21 -19.40 -3.65
CA ARG A 29 -11.34 -20.86 -3.70
C ARG A 29 -12.62 -21.23 -2.97
N ASN A 30 -13.63 -21.68 -3.70
CA ASN A 30 -14.85 -22.20 -3.10
C ASN A 30 -14.55 -23.60 -2.52
N GLY A 31 -14.43 -23.71 -1.20
CA GLY A 31 -14.20 -24.98 -0.52
C GLY A 31 -14.50 -24.91 0.98
N LEU A 32 -14.70 -26.07 1.60
CA LEU A 32 -14.98 -26.20 3.04
C LEU A 32 -13.94 -25.51 3.92
N VAL A 33 -12.68 -25.53 3.49
CA VAL A 33 -11.56 -24.87 4.18
C VAL A 33 -11.71 -23.34 4.13
N GLN A 34 -12.18 -22.77 3.02
CA GLN A 34 -12.45 -21.33 2.91
C GLN A 34 -13.64 -20.94 3.80
N TRP A 35 -14.71 -21.74 3.76
CA TRP A 35 -15.86 -21.53 4.66
C TRP A 35 -15.43 -21.56 6.13
N TRP A 36 -14.53 -22.47 6.51
CA TRP A 36 -13.95 -22.49 7.85
C TRP A 36 -13.25 -21.16 8.15
N TYR A 37 -12.26 -20.77 7.33
CA TYR A 37 -11.53 -19.52 7.53
C TYR A 37 -12.42 -18.29 7.61
N ASP A 38 -13.45 -18.19 6.75
CA ASP A 38 -14.40 -17.08 6.74
C ASP A 38 -15.20 -17.00 8.06
N ASN A 39 -15.38 -18.12 8.76
CA ASN A 39 -16.13 -18.19 10.02
C ASN A 39 -15.24 -18.13 11.27
N THR A 40 -13.98 -18.54 11.19
CA THR A 40 -13.11 -18.75 12.35
C THR A 40 -11.91 -17.83 12.42
N ALA A 41 -11.47 -17.25 11.30
CA ALA A 41 -10.35 -16.33 11.24
C ALA A 41 -10.82 -14.87 11.08
N LEU A 42 -9.92 -13.93 11.39
CA LEU A 42 -10.13 -12.52 11.09
C LEU A 42 -10.08 -12.27 9.58
N PRO A 43 -10.90 -11.35 9.04
CA PRO A 43 -10.80 -10.98 7.65
C PRO A 43 -9.40 -10.44 7.33
N ALA A 44 -8.93 -10.71 6.11
CA ALA A 44 -7.63 -10.23 5.64
C ALA A 44 -7.53 -8.71 5.83
N ALA A 45 -6.47 -8.27 6.52
CA ALA A 45 -6.24 -6.85 6.71
C ALA A 45 -5.96 -6.17 5.36
N PRO A 46 -6.53 -4.98 5.09
CA PRO A 46 -6.26 -4.26 3.84
C PRO A 46 -4.78 -3.88 3.75
N ALA A 47 -4.28 -3.67 2.54
CA ALA A 47 -2.85 -3.42 2.28
C ALA A 47 -2.32 -2.14 2.96
N ASN A 48 -3.19 -1.19 3.27
CA ASN A 48 -2.89 0.04 3.99
C ASN A 48 -3.04 -0.08 5.53
N ALA A 49 -3.41 -1.26 6.06
CA ALA A 49 -3.54 -1.45 7.50
C ALA A 49 -2.20 -1.38 8.22
N SER A 50 -2.24 -0.96 9.49
CA SER A 50 -1.05 -0.97 10.35
C SER A 50 -0.47 -2.38 10.48
N PHE A 51 0.86 -2.45 10.64
CA PHE A 51 1.61 -3.70 10.81
C PHE A 51 0.99 -4.62 11.87
N ILE A 52 0.55 -4.04 13.00
CA ILE A 52 -0.05 -4.79 14.11
C ILE A 52 -1.33 -5.52 13.65
N ARG A 53 -2.17 -4.89 12.81
CA ARG A 53 -3.39 -5.52 12.29
C ARG A 53 -3.09 -6.58 11.25
N ARG A 54 -2.11 -6.34 10.36
CA ARG A 54 -1.66 -7.36 9.37
C ARG A 54 -1.12 -8.59 10.10
N GLU A 55 -0.31 -8.40 11.13
CA GLU A 55 0.24 -9.50 11.92
C GLU A 55 -0.84 -10.24 12.71
N ALA A 56 -1.78 -9.54 13.34
CA ALA A 56 -2.91 -10.15 14.03
C ALA A 56 -3.77 -11.01 13.09
N SER A 57 -4.03 -10.53 11.85
CA SER A 57 -4.74 -11.30 10.82
C SER A 57 -3.97 -12.55 10.41
N ARG A 58 -2.65 -12.44 10.17
CA ARG A 58 -1.79 -13.61 9.86
C ARG A 58 -1.83 -14.66 10.99
N LYS A 59 -1.62 -14.23 12.24
CA LYS A 59 -1.67 -15.11 13.42
C LYS A 59 -3.04 -15.76 13.56
N SER A 60 -4.12 -15.01 13.32
CA SER A 60 -5.48 -15.54 13.38
C SER A 60 -5.76 -16.61 12.34
N HIS A 61 -5.28 -16.44 11.10
CA HIS A 61 -5.38 -17.46 10.06
C HIS A 61 -4.59 -18.71 10.41
N LEU A 62 -3.32 -18.55 10.84
CA LEU A 62 -2.48 -19.67 11.23
C LEU A 62 -3.11 -20.46 12.40
N LEU A 63 -3.56 -19.75 13.44
CA LEU A 63 -4.23 -20.37 14.59
C LEU A 63 -5.52 -21.09 14.17
N SER A 64 -6.30 -20.49 13.26
CA SER A 64 -7.49 -21.11 12.70
C SER A 64 -7.18 -22.41 11.94
N THR A 65 -6.08 -22.45 11.17
CA THR A 65 -5.63 -23.67 10.49
C THR A 65 -5.28 -24.76 11.50
N ILE A 66 -4.60 -24.40 12.59
CA ILE A 66 -4.19 -25.36 13.62
C ILE A 66 -5.40 -25.90 14.35
N ILE A 67 -6.32 -25.03 14.78
CA ILE A 67 -7.54 -25.45 15.46
C ILE A 67 -8.35 -26.38 14.56
N PHE A 68 -8.44 -26.11 13.25
CA PHE A 68 -9.12 -26.99 12.31
C PHE A 68 -8.56 -28.42 12.32
N TRP A 69 -7.25 -28.56 12.14
CA TRP A 69 -6.60 -29.87 12.09
C TRP A 69 -6.61 -30.58 13.44
N LEU A 70 -6.44 -29.83 14.52
CA LEU A 70 -6.49 -30.34 15.88
C LEU A 70 -7.92 -30.81 16.25
N PHE A 71 -8.95 -30.11 15.76
CA PHE A 71 -10.35 -30.52 15.89
C PHE A 71 -10.61 -31.84 15.15
N ILE A 72 -10.12 -31.97 13.91
CA ILE A 72 -10.21 -33.23 13.15
C ILE A 72 -9.48 -34.36 13.88
N MET A 73 -8.28 -34.09 14.39
CA MET A 73 -7.48 -35.08 15.12
C MET A 73 -8.22 -35.61 16.35
N PHE A 74 -8.81 -34.74 17.17
CA PHE A 74 -9.60 -35.15 18.34
C PHE A 74 -10.85 -35.96 17.93
N LEU A 75 -11.56 -35.54 16.89
CA LEU A 75 -12.68 -36.34 16.38
C LEU A 75 -12.26 -37.76 15.95
N LEU A 76 -11.05 -37.92 15.42
CA LEU A 76 -10.49 -39.23 15.06
C LEU A 76 -10.01 -40.02 16.28
N PHE A 77 -9.71 -39.37 17.41
CA PHE A 77 -9.28 -40.03 18.65
C PHE A 77 -10.45 -40.59 19.46
N ILE A 78 -11.63 -39.98 19.40
CA ILE A 78 -12.83 -40.44 20.12
C ILE A 78 -13.09 -41.96 19.95
N PRO A 79 -13.09 -42.55 18.73
CA PRO A 79 -13.28 -44.00 18.57
C PRO A 79 -12.19 -44.83 19.25
N ALA A 80 -10.93 -44.39 19.22
CA ALA A 80 -9.82 -45.08 19.87
C ALA A 80 -9.98 -45.05 21.40
N CYS A 81 -10.49 -43.96 21.96
CA CYS A 81 -10.72 -43.84 23.40
C CYS A 81 -11.73 -44.87 23.96
N PHE A 82 -12.64 -45.41 23.14
CA PHE A 82 -13.55 -46.49 23.56
C PHE A 82 -12.87 -47.86 23.70
N VAL A 83 -11.69 -48.04 23.11
CA VAL A 83 -10.93 -49.29 23.17
C VAL A 83 -9.97 -49.30 24.36
N VAL A 84 -9.58 -48.12 24.84
CA VAL A 84 -8.61 -47.97 25.95
C VAL A 84 -9.31 -48.24 27.30
N PRO A 85 -8.69 -49.00 28.22
CA PRO A 85 -9.30 -49.31 29.53
C PRO A 85 -9.65 -48.07 30.37
N ASN A 86 -8.88 -46.99 30.21
CA ASN A 86 -9.07 -45.73 30.92
C ASN A 86 -10.13 -44.84 30.22
N HIS A 87 -11.38 -44.94 30.67
CA HIS A 87 -12.51 -44.20 30.12
C HIS A 87 -12.46 -42.69 30.44
N TYR A 88 -11.60 -42.23 31.37
CA TYR A 88 -11.45 -40.80 31.66
C TYR A 88 -10.90 -40.02 30.47
N ILE A 89 -10.15 -40.69 29.58
CA ILE A 89 -9.57 -40.08 28.37
C ILE A 89 -10.68 -39.51 27.47
N ILE A 90 -11.84 -40.17 27.38
CA ILE A 90 -12.99 -39.70 26.58
C ILE A 90 -13.45 -38.31 27.08
N TRP A 91 -13.56 -38.14 28.40
CA TRP A 91 -13.99 -36.87 28.99
C TRP A 91 -12.98 -35.76 28.80
N VAL A 92 -11.69 -36.08 28.87
CA VAL A 92 -10.61 -35.13 28.59
C VAL A 92 -10.66 -34.69 27.13
N ASP A 93 -10.84 -35.61 26.19
CA ASP A 93 -10.89 -35.32 24.75
C ASP A 93 -12.14 -34.48 24.38
N ILE A 94 -13.31 -34.80 24.95
CA ILE A 94 -14.52 -33.97 24.83
C ILE A 94 -14.28 -32.56 25.41
N GLY A 95 -13.63 -32.47 26.57
CA GLY A 95 -13.25 -31.19 27.17
C GLY A 95 -12.36 -30.36 26.25
N MET A 96 -11.41 -31.01 25.57
CA MET A 96 -10.53 -30.37 24.60
C MET A 96 -11.27 -29.88 23.36
N LEU A 97 -12.26 -30.62 22.85
CA LEU A 97 -13.13 -30.13 21.78
C LEU A 97 -13.88 -28.87 22.19
N VAL A 98 -14.39 -28.80 23.42
CA VAL A 98 -15.04 -27.59 23.96
C VAL A 98 -14.04 -26.43 24.02
N ILE A 99 -12.83 -26.65 24.52
CA ILE A 99 -11.78 -25.62 24.55
C ILE A 99 -11.44 -25.14 23.13
N CYS A 100 -11.35 -26.03 22.15
CA CYS A 100 -11.14 -25.64 20.75
C CYS A 100 -12.24 -24.72 20.23
N LEU A 101 -13.51 -25.03 20.49
CA LEU A 101 -14.65 -24.19 20.10
C LEU A 101 -14.59 -22.81 20.76
N VAL A 102 -14.23 -22.75 22.05
CA VAL A 102 -14.05 -21.49 22.78
C VAL A 102 -12.85 -20.71 22.22
N SER A 103 -11.75 -21.37 21.88
CA SER A 103 -10.60 -20.73 21.22
C SER A 103 -10.94 -20.18 19.84
N VAL A 104 -11.77 -20.86 19.04
CA VAL A 104 -12.29 -20.30 17.78
C VAL A 104 -13.07 -19.02 18.04
N PHE A 105 -13.91 -18.99 19.06
CA PHE A 105 -14.65 -17.79 19.43
C PHE A 105 -13.71 -16.62 19.78
N PHE A 106 -12.70 -16.84 20.64
CA PHE A 106 -11.72 -15.79 20.97
C PHE A 106 -10.88 -15.35 19.76
N ASN A 107 -10.55 -16.28 18.86
CA ASN A 107 -9.83 -15.96 17.62
C ASN A 107 -10.65 -14.98 16.75
N ARG A 108 -11.97 -15.21 16.67
CA ARG A 108 -12.90 -14.35 15.93
C ARG A 108 -13.07 -12.96 16.57
N VAL A 109 -12.98 -12.85 17.90
CA VAL A 109 -13.10 -11.58 18.66
C VAL A 109 -11.80 -10.75 18.64
N GLN A 110 -10.93 -10.92 17.64
CA GLN A 110 -9.67 -10.18 17.48
C GLN A 110 -8.66 -10.38 18.62
N ARG A 111 -8.75 -11.49 19.37
CA ARG A 111 -7.81 -11.83 20.46
C ARG A 111 -7.13 -13.18 20.21
N PRO A 112 -6.36 -13.33 19.10
CA PRO A 112 -5.69 -14.58 18.77
C PRO A 112 -4.68 -15.02 19.85
N GLU A 113 -4.09 -14.07 20.58
CA GLU A 113 -3.17 -14.38 21.70
C GLU A 113 -3.89 -15.07 22.85
N VAL A 114 -5.10 -14.65 23.19
CA VAL A 114 -5.89 -15.30 24.25
C VAL A 114 -6.36 -16.68 23.80
N ALA A 115 -6.81 -16.79 22.54
CA ALA A 115 -7.24 -18.06 21.96
C ALA A 115 -6.12 -19.10 21.94
N GLY A 116 -4.92 -18.70 21.52
CA GLY A 116 -3.74 -19.56 21.52
C GLY A 116 -3.30 -19.94 22.94
N LEU A 117 -3.28 -18.99 23.88
CA LEU A 117 -2.92 -19.26 25.27
C LEU A 117 -3.90 -20.24 25.93
N LEU A 118 -5.20 -20.03 25.72
CA LEU A 118 -6.25 -20.92 26.20
C LEU A 118 -6.08 -22.33 25.63
N LEU A 119 -5.78 -22.44 24.33
CA LEU A 119 -5.57 -23.72 23.67
C LEU A 119 -4.32 -24.43 24.21
N THR A 120 -3.20 -23.72 24.40
CA THR A 120 -1.99 -24.28 25.02
C THR A 120 -2.27 -24.77 26.42
N ILE A 121 -2.85 -23.92 27.29
CA ILE A 121 -3.13 -24.31 28.69
C ILE A 121 -4.09 -25.50 28.73
N GLY A 122 -5.15 -25.48 27.92
CA GLY A 122 -6.09 -26.59 27.82
C GLY A 122 -5.40 -27.89 27.42
N PHE A 123 -4.58 -27.84 26.37
CA PHE A 123 -3.85 -29.00 25.86
C PHE A 123 -2.87 -29.56 26.89
N GLU A 124 -2.11 -28.70 27.56
CA GLU A 124 -1.15 -29.08 28.61
C GLU A 124 -1.84 -29.71 29.83
N LEU A 125 -2.98 -29.13 30.26
CA LEU A 125 -3.77 -29.69 31.35
C LEU A 125 -4.41 -31.03 30.97
N ALA A 126 -4.87 -31.18 29.72
CA ALA A 126 -5.42 -32.42 29.22
C ALA A 126 -4.38 -33.55 29.20
N LEU A 127 -3.19 -33.31 28.65
CA LEU A 127 -2.10 -34.29 28.67
C LEU A 127 -1.67 -34.64 30.10
N THR A 128 -1.54 -33.63 30.97
CA THR A 128 -1.25 -33.83 32.38
C THR A 128 -2.31 -34.71 33.04
N ALA A 129 -3.60 -34.43 32.82
CA ALA A 129 -4.69 -35.25 33.35
C ALA A 129 -4.64 -36.71 32.84
N ILE A 130 -4.35 -36.92 31.56
CA ILE A 130 -4.21 -38.28 30.98
C ILE A 130 -3.08 -39.05 31.67
N ILE A 131 -1.93 -38.42 31.88
CA ILE A 131 -0.76 -39.04 32.52
C ILE A 131 -1.05 -39.37 33.98
N PHE A 132 -1.69 -38.46 34.73
CA PHE A 132 -2.00 -38.70 36.15
C PHE A 132 -3.14 -39.67 36.40
N THR A 133 -4.03 -39.87 35.42
CA THR A 133 -5.11 -40.87 35.51
C THR A 133 -4.68 -42.26 35.03
N THR A 134 -3.54 -42.38 34.34
CA THR A 134 -3.01 -43.67 33.89
C THR A 134 -2.24 -44.33 35.04
N GLN A 135 -2.93 -45.17 35.82
CA GLN A 135 -2.34 -45.91 36.95
C GLN A 135 -2.63 -47.41 36.83
N PRO A 136 -1.63 -48.30 36.99
CA PRO A 136 -0.21 -48.01 37.18
C PRO A 136 0.46 -47.49 35.89
N LEU A 137 1.55 -46.73 36.04
CA LEU A 137 2.36 -46.26 34.92
C LEU A 137 3.07 -47.46 34.27
N ASP A 138 2.92 -47.61 32.97
CA ASP A 138 3.46 -48.68 32.15
C ASP A 138 4.49 -48.17 31.11
N GLU A 139 5.17 -49.07 30.41
CA GLU A 139 6.18 -48.67 29.42
C GLU A 139 5.59 -47.89 28.23
N PRO A 140 4.42 -48.26 27.65
CA PRO A 140 3.78 -47.49 26.60
C PRO A 140 3.39 -46.05 27.01
N SER A 141 2.96 -45.83 28.25
CA SER A 141 2.60 -44.48 28.71
C SER A 141 3.79 -43.52 28.77
N ILE A 142 5.03 -44.00 28.86
CA ILE A 142 6.23 -43.14 28.72
C ILE A 142 6.28 -42.48 27.33
N GLN A 143 5.77 -43.13 26.28
CA GLN A 143 5.70 -42.53 24.94
C GLN A 143 4.74 -41.33 24.91
N GLN A 144 3.77 -41.25 25.81
CA GLN A 144 2.87 -40.10 25.91
C GLN A 144 3.61 -38.83 26.33
N TYR A 145 4.78 -38.92 26.98
CA TYR A 145 5.61 -37.75 27.26
C TYR A 145 6.11 -37.06 26.00
N GLU A 146 6.23 -37.77 24.88
CA GLU A 146 6.60 -37.17 23.60
C GLU A 146 5.45 -36.31 23.04
N LEU A 147 4.19 -36.52 23.47
CA LEU A 147 3.05 -35.69 23.06
C LEU A 147 3.10 -34.25 23.62
N PHE A 148 3.80 -34.02 24.73
CA PHE A 148 4.01 -32.68 25.28
C PHE A 148 4.71 -31.73 24.30
N VAL A 149 5.46 -32.29 23.34
CA VAL A 149 6.08 -31.53 22.25
C VAL A 149 5.04 -30.75 21.44
N PHE A 150 3.83 -31.28 21.27
CA PHE A 150 2.77 -30.57 20.56
C PHE A 150 2.34 -29.28 21.29
N GLY A 151 2.36 -29.29 22.62
CA GLY A 151 2.07 -28.09 23.43
C GLY A 151 3.13 -27.01 23.26
N GLU A 152 4.41 -27.40 23.22
CA GLU A 152 5.53 -26.49 22.92
C GLU A 152 5.41 -25.86 21.52
N LEU A 153 5.10 -26.67 20.51
CA LEU A 153 4.88 -26.20 19.14
C LEU A 153 3.72 -25.21 19.08
N LEU A 154 2.64 -25.48 19.82
CA LEU A 154 1.48 -24.59 19.88
C LEU A 154 1.85 -23.24 20.50
N VAL A 155 2.58 -23.23 21.62
CA VAL A 155 2.98 -21.98 22.30
C VAL A 155 4.00 -21.18 21.49
N SER A 156 4.83 -21.85 20.69
CA SER A 156 5.83 -21.21 19.84
C SER A 156 5.22 -20.15 18.90
N LEU A 157 3.96 -20.36 18.49
CA LEU A 157 3.23 -19.47 17.60
C LEU A 157 2.74 -18.19 18.28
N LEU A 158 2.62 -18.19 19.61
CA LEU A 158 2.23 -17.01 20.38
C LEU A 158 3.43 -16.11 20.64
N SER A 159 4.45 -16.67 21.28
CA SER A 159 5.63 -15.94 21.72
C SER A 159 6.86 -16.86 21.77
N PRO A 160 7.99 -16.46 21.14
CA PRO A 160 9.20 -17.27 21.15
C PRO A 160 9.67 -17.59 22.57
N GLY A 161 9.57 -16.63 23.50
CA GLY A 161 10.07 -16.81 24.87
C GLY A 161 9.22 -17.77 25.71
N SER A 162 7.93 -17.91 25.40
CA SER A 162 7.01 -18.73 26.19
C SER A 162 7.28 -20.24 26.06
N VAL A 163 7.95 -20.66 24.99
CA VAL A 163 8.31 -22.07 24.73
C VAL A 163 9.13 -22.65 25.87
N PHE A 164 10.09 -21.90 26.43
CA PHE A 164 10.92 -22.38 27.53
C PHE A 164 10.14 -22.54 28.85
N LEU A 165 9.10 -21.74 29.08
CA LEU A 165 8.26 -21.88 30.28
C LEU A 165 7.44 -23.17 30.21
N VAL A 166 6.87 -23.46 29.04
CA VAL A 166 6.13 -24.71 28.80
C VAL A 166 7.06 -25.92 28.86
N MET A 167 8.24 -25.84 28.27
CA MET A 167 9.28 -26.88 28.37
C MET A 167 9.65 -27.20 29.83
N LEU A 168 9.89 -26.18 30.65
CA LEU A 168 10.19 -26.38 32.08
C LEU A 168 9.02 -27.00 32.84
N TYR A 169 7.80 -26.57 32.53
CA TYR A 169 6.58 -27.17 33.08
C TYR A 169 6.49 -28.66 32.70
N ASN A 170 6.69 -29.00 31.43
CA ASN A 170 6.62 -30.36 30.90
C ASN A 170 7.69 -31.27 31.54
N ILE A 171 8.94 -30.79 31.64
CA ILE A 171 10.01 -31.51 32.35
C ILE A 171 9.62 -31.75 33.81
N GLY A 172 9.02 -30.75 34.46
CA GLY A 172 8.51 -30.87 35.83
C GLY A 172 7.45 -31.96 35.96
N ILE A 173 6.46 -31.99 35.07
CA ILE A 173 5.40 -33.01 35.04
C ILE A 173 5.96 -34.41 34.76
N ILE A 174 6.87 -34.55 33.77
CA ILE A 174 7.52 -35.83 33.42
C ILE A 174 8.31 -36.36 34.63
N SER A 175 9.07 -35.50 35.29
CA SER A 175 9.87 -35.89 36.45
C SER A 175 8.95 -36.29 37.62
N THR A 176 7.92 -35.48 37.90
CA THR A 176 6.95 -35.72 38.97
C THR A 176 6.20 -37.02 38.76
N SER A 177 5.67 -37.26 37.56
CA SER A 177 4.96 -38.50 37.22
C SER A 177 5.86 -39.73 37.33
N LEU A 178 7.09 -39.67 36.82
CA LEU A 178 8.03 -40.79 36.88
C LEU A 178 8.44 -41.16 38.31
N PHE A 179 8.55 -40.20 39.24
CA PHE A 179 9.00 -40.48 40.61
C PHE A 179 7.87 -40.71 41.63
N LEU A 180 6.68 -40.14 41.43
CA LEU A 180 5.60 -40.19 42.43
C LEU A 180 4.48 -41.17 42.09
N GLN A 181 4.30 -41.55 40.82
CA GLN A 181 3.23 -42.47 40.44
C GLN A 181 3.61 -43.94 40.70
N PRO A 182 2.62 -44.82 40.97
CA PRO A 182 2.87 -46.25 41.09
C PRO A 182 3.22 -46.87 39.74
N HIS A 183 4.32 -47.63 39.69
CA HIS A 183 4.82 -48.31 38.48
C HIS A 183 4.36 -49.75 38.39
N THR A 184 4.27 -50.25 37.16
CA THR A 184 4.23 -51.70 36.93
C THR A 184 5.55 -52.36 37.37
N ALA A 185 5.51 -53.66 37.69
CA ALA A 185 6.70 -54.38 38.14
C ALA A 185 7.83 -54.38 37.09
N THR A 186 7.48 -54.39 35.80
CA THR A 186 8.44 -54.29 34.70
C THR A 186 9.10 -52.92 34.67
N LEU A 187 8.30 -51.85 34.67
CA LEU A 187 8.83 -50.49 34.65
C LEU A 187 9.67 -50.17 35.90
N ALA A 188 9.28 -50.69 37.07
CA ALA A 188 10.07 -50.54 38.29
C ALA A 188 11.46 -51.18 38.17
N HIS A 189 11.58 -52.33 37.52
CA HIS A 189 12.86 -52.98 37.24
C HIS A 189 13.70 -52.16 36.24
N ASP A 190 13.08 -51.65 35.19
CA ASP A 190 13.75 -50.83 34.18
C ASP A 190 14.19 -49.48 34.75
N LEU A 191 13.42 -48.90 35.67
CA LEU A 191 13.80 -47.66 36.35
C LEU A 191 15.04 -47.85 37.24
N GLN A 192 15.22 -49.03 37.85
CA GLN A 192 16.40 -49.36 38.65
C GLN A 192 17.65 -49.57 37.79
N THR A 193 17.51 -50.16 36.61
CA THR A 193 18.64 -50.49 35.73
C THR A 193 19.00 -49.36 34.76
N GLN A 194 17.99 -48.65 34.25
CA GLN A 194 18.10 -47.68 33.15
C GLN A 194 17.33 -46.37 33.40
N GLY A 195 16.97 -46.04 34.65
CA GLY A 195 16.14 -44.87 34.95
C GLY A 195 16.68 -43.54 34.41
N ALA A 196 18.01 -43.36 34.37
CA ALA A 196 18.63 -42.19 33.77
C ALA A 196 18.36 -42.09 32.25
N ALA A 197 18.40 -43.21 31.54
CA ALA A 197 18.12 -43.25 30.09
C ALA A 197 16.62 -43.00 29.81
N ILE A 198 15.74 -43.53 30.66
CA ILE A 198 14.29 -43.33 30.58
C ILE A 198 13.93 -41.85 30.78
N LEU A 199 14.59 -41.15 31.70
CA LEU A 199 14.35 -39.73 31.96
C LEU A 199 15.02 -38.82 30.92
N ILE A 200 16.27 -39.09 30.54
CA ILE A 200 17.04 -38.20 29.66
C ILE A 200 16.44 -38.12 28.25
N ARG A 201 15.81 -39.19 27.77
CA ARG A 201 15.20 -39.23 26.43
C ARG A 201 14.08 -38.18 26.26
N PRO A 202 12.97 -38.21 27.02
CA PRO A 202 11.90 -37.23 26.86
C PRO A 202 12.37 -35.83 27.20
N VAL A 203 13.19 -35.65 28.26
CA VAL A 203 13.75 -34.34 28.62
C VAL A 203 14.62 -33.77 27.51
N GLY A 204 15.49 -34.59 26.92
CA GLY A 204 16.34 -34.20 25.79
C GLY A 204 15.54 -33.81 24.56
N VAL A 205 14.43 -34.51 24.27
CA VAL A 205 13.51 -34.15 23.19
C VAL A 205 12.83 -32.80 23.46
N GLN A 206 12.33 -32.53 24.67
CA GLN A 206 11.73 -31.23 25.01
C GLN A 206 12.75 -30.09 24.82
N PHE A 207 13.99 -30.24 25.30
CA PHE A 207 15.02 -29.23 25.08
C PHE A 207 15.33 -28.97 23.60
N LEU A 208 15.45 -30.04 22.82
CA LEU A 208 15.73 -29.94 21.38
C LEU A 208 14.60 -29.22 20.66
N VAL A 209 13.35 -29.63 20.91
CA VAL A 209 12.18 -29.06 20.22
C VAL A 209 11.96 -27.62 20.67
N ALA A 210 12.08 -27.31 21.96
CA ALA A 210 11.99 -25.95 22.46
C ALA A 210 13.00 -25.01 21.79
N PHE A 211 14.26 -25.45 21.66
CA PHE A 211 15.32 -24.67 21.03
C PHE A 211 15.08 -24.48 19.53
N VAL A 212 14.75 -25.55 18.80
CA VAL A 212 14.46 -25.49 17.36
C VAL A 212 13.24 -24.62 17.08
N SER A 213 12.16 -24.77 17.85
CA SER A 213 10.95 -23.97 17.73
C SER A 213 11.24 -22.50 18.01
N TRP A 214 11.98 -22.19 19.08
CA TRP A 214 12.40 -20.82 19.36
C TRP A 214 13.20 -20.20 18.21
N LEU A 215 14.17 -20.94 17.65
CA LEU A 215 14.99 -20.48 16.54
C LEU A 215 14.13 -20.25 15.29
N TRP A 216 13.24 -21.19 14.97
CA TRP A 216 12.35 -21.12 13.81
C TRP A 216 11.44 -19.90 13.90
N VAL A 217 10.74 -19.72 15.02
CA VAL A 217 9.84 -18.59 15.25
C VAL A 217 10.61 -17.27 15.19
N ARG A 218 11.78 -17.19 15.84
CA ARG A 218 12.63 -15.99 15.81
C ARG A 218 13.09 -15.65 14.39
N SER A 219 13.49 -16.66 13.62
CA SER A 219 13.89 -16.50 12.22
C SER A 219 12.72 -16.01 11.36
N ALA A 220 11.53 -16.60 11.52
CA ALA A 220 10.31 -16.19 10.82
C ALA A 220 9.96 -14.72 11.12
N PHE A 221 9.98 -14.29 12.39
CA PHE A 221 9.75 -12.89 12.75
C PHE A 221 10.76 -11.94 12.13
N GLN A 222 12.04 -12.33 12.07
CA GLN A 222 13.08 -11.52 11.44
C GLN A 222 12.92 -11.45 9.92
N ALA A 223 12.53 -12.53 9.27
CA ALA A 223 12.26 -12.56 7.83
C ALA A 223 11.07 -11.66 7.49
N ILE A 224 9.98 -11.75 8.25
CA ILE A 224 8.79 -10.90 8.09
C ILE A 224 9.17 -9.42 8.26
N LYS A 225 9.90 -9.07 9.33
CA LYS A 225 10.33 -7.68 9.56
C LYS A 225 11.22 -7.14 8.43
N ARG A 226 12.04 -8.00 7.80
CA ARG A 226 12.86 -7.61 6.65
C ARG A 226 12.01 -7.42 5.39
N ALA A 227 11.07 -8.32 5.13
CA ALA A 227 10.15 -8.21 4.00
C ALA A 227 9.31 -6.92 4.09
N ASP A 228 8.76 -6.61 5.25
CA ASP A 228 7.94 -5.41 5.44
C ASP A 228 8.75 -4.11 5.28
N ARG A 229 10.03 -4.11 5.70
CA ARG A 229 10.94 -2.99 5.45
C ARG A 229 11.23 -2.82 3.97
N ALA A 230 11.45 -3.92 3.25
CA ALA A 230 11.67 -3.88 1.80
C ALA A 230 10.41 -3.37 1.06
N GLU A 231 9.21 -3.82 1.47
CA GLU A 231 7.94 -3.33 0.92
C GLU A 231 7.78 -1.82 1.14
N MET A 232 8.08 -1.33 2.35
CA MET A 232 8.02 0.09 2.66
C MET A 232 9.03 0.92 1.86
N ILE A 233 10.26 0.43 1.68
CA ILE A 233 11.28 1.10 0.87
C ILE A 233 10.84 1.16 -0.59
N ALA A 234 10.36 0.06 -1.16
CA ALA A 234 9.88 0.03 -2.54
C ALA A 234 8.73 1.04 -2.79
N LYS A 235 7.77 1.13 -1.86
CA LYS A 235 6.68 2.12 -1.94
C LYS A 235 7.20 3.56 -1.88
N LEU A 236 8.20 3.84 -1.05
CA LEU A 236 8.81 5.17 -0.96
C LEU A 236 9.63 5.50 -2.22
N GLU A 237 10.35 4.53 -2.77
CA GLU A 237 11.10 4.71 -4.02
C GLU A 237 10.16 4.99 -5.20
N GLU A 238 9.03 4.29 -5.30
CA GLU A 238 8.01 4.52 -6.32
C GLU A 238 7.40 5.94 -6.20
N GLN A 239 7.10 6.38 -4.98
CA GLN A 239 6.63 7.75 -4.72
C GLN A 239 7.68 8.79 -5.13
N LEU A 240 8.95 8.57 -4.80
CA LEU A 240 10.03 9.48 -5.20
C LEU A 240 10.26 9.48 -6.71
N GLU A 241 10.14 8.34 -7.39
CA GLU A 241 10.29 8.25 -8.84
C GLU A 241 9.16 8.98 -9.57
N THR A 242 7.92 8.85 -9.10
CA THR A 242 6.76 9.56 -9.66
C THR A 242 6.85 11.07 -9.45
N GLU A 243 7.27 11.53 -8.27
CA GLU A 243 7.55 12.94 -8.02
C GLU A 243 8.68 13.46 -8.91
N ARG A 244 9.76 12.69 -9.05
CA ARG A 244 10.90 13.05 -9.91
C ARG A 244 10.48 13.18 -11.37
N LYS A 245 9.71 12.24 -11.91
CA LYS A 245 9.19 12.31 -13.29
C LYS A 245 8.31 13.55 -13.48
N THR A 246 7.40 13.81 -12.55
CA THR A 246 6.52 14.99 -12.59
C THR A 246 7.33 16.30 -12.57
N LEU A 247 8.43 16.34 -11.81
CA LEU A 247 9.33 17.47 -11.73
C LEU A 247 10.15 17.63 -13.03
N GLU A 248 10.71 16.54 -13.57
CA GLU A 248 11.46 16.54 -14.84
C GLU A 248 10.59 17.00 -16.02
N GLU A 249 9.35 16.51 -16.12
CA GLU A 249 8.36 16.96 -17.10
C GLU A 249 8.05 18.46 -16.94
N GLY A 250 7.86 18.92 -15.70
CA GLY A 250 7.61 20.33 -15.42
C GLY A 250 8.78 21.25 -15.80
N ILE A 251 10.03 20.82 -15.55
CA ILE A 251 11.23 21.54 -15.99
C ILE A 251 11.30 21.61 -17.51
N LYS A 252 11.05 20.49 -18.19
CA LYS A 252 11.10 20.44 -19.66
C LYS A 252 10.10 21.41 -20.29
N LEU A 253 8.87 21.47 -19.78
CA LEU A 253 7.85 22.42 -20.25
C LEU A 253 8.28 23.89 -20.04
N ILE A 254 8.91 24.22 -18.91
CA ILE A 254 9.44 25.57 -18.65
C ILE A 254 10.58 25.89 -19.63
N LEU A 255 11.50 24.94 -19.84
CA LEU A 255 12.64 25.10 -20.75
C LEU A 255 12.17 25.31 -22.19
N ASP A 256 11.25 24.47 -22.68
CA ASP A 256 10.69 24.55 -24.03
C ASP A 256 9.98 25.90 -24.25
N THR A 257 9.24 26.39 -23.24
CA THR A 257 8.63 27.73 -23.26
C THR A 257 9.70 28.81 -23.38
N HIS A 258 10.80 28.70 -22.61
CA HIS A 258 11.88 29.68 -22.65
C HIS A 258 12.58 29.71 -24.00
N VAL A 259 12.83 28.55 -24.61
CA VAL A 259 13.41 28.42 -25.96
C VAL A 259 12.48 29.01 -27.02
N ALA A 260 11.17 28.74 -26.95
CA ALA A 260 10.19 29.32 -27.88
C ALA A 260 10.18 30.86 -27.82
N VAL A 261 10.21 31.42 -26.61
CA VAL A 261 10.29 32.88 -26.40
C VAL A 261 11.60 33.46 -26.93
N ALA A 262 12.74 32.77 -26.70
CA ALA A 262 14.03 33.18 -27.23
C ALA A 262 14.07 33.18 -28.77
N ASN A 263 13.29 32.30 -29.40
CA ASN A 263 13.10 32.25 -30.86
C ASN A 263 12.07 33.27 -31.39
N GLY A 264 11.57 34.16 -30.54
CA GLY A 264 10.66 35.26 -30.93
C GLY A 264 9.17 34.94 -30.79
N ASP A 265 8.80 33.74 -30.32
CA ASP A 265 7.40 33.41 -30.01
C ASP A 265 7.03 33.83 -28.59
N ILE A 266 6.69 35.11 -28.44
CA ILE A 266 6.30 35.73 -27.17
C ILE A 266 4.84 35.40 -26.79
N GLY A 267 4.10 34.72 -27.69
CA GLY A 267 2.74 34.26 -27.42
C GLY A 267 2.70 33.00 -26.55
N THR A 268 3.76 32.20 -26.60
CA THR A 268 3.85 30.92 -25.86
C THR A 268 3.88 31.15 -24.35
N ARG A 269 3.27 30.21 -23.60
CA ARG A 269 3.13 30.21 -22.14
C ARG A 269 3.48 28.82 -21.62
N ALA A 270 4.04 28.76 -20.41
CA ALA A 270 4.34 27.49 -19.76
C ALA A 270 3.04 26.88 -19.19
N PRO A 271 2.53 25.76 -19.73
CA PRO A 271 1.23 25.20 -19.34
C PRO A 271 1.40 24.23 -18.16
N LEU A 272 1.78 24.75 -16.99
CA LEU A 272 1.82 23.93 -15.76
C LEU A 272 0.48 24.02 -15.00
N THR A 273 0.00 22.88 -14.52
CA THR A 273 -1.17 22.78 -13.64
C THR A 273 -0.80 23.14 -12.19
N GLN A 274 -1.80 23.55 -11.38
CA GLN A 274 -1.59 23.93 -9.97
C GLN A 274 -1.04 22.79 -9.09
N ASN A 275 -1.17 21.54 -9.55
CA ASN A 275 -0.70 20.37 -8.83
C ASN A 275 0.81 20.13 -9.00
N ASN A 276 1.48 20.81 -9.94
CA ASN A 276 2.92 20.69 -10.13
C ASN A 276 3.67 21.61 -9.15
N VAL A 277 4.70 21.11 -8.48
CA VAL A 277 5.55 21.89 -7.55
C VAL A 277 6.16 23.13 -8.22
N LEU A 278 6.40 23.08 -9.53
CA LEU A 278 6.97 24.16 -10.32
C LEU A 278 5.94 25.17 -10.82
N TRP A 279 4.65 25.03 -10.46
CA TRP A 279 3.59 25.93 -10.88
C TRP A 279 3.89 27.39 -10.53
N GLN A 280 4.44 27.65 -9.35
CA GLN A 280 4.81 29.01 -8.93
C GLN A 280 5.90 29.63 -9.83
N ILE A 281 6.83 28.81 -10.32
CA ILE A 281 7.90 29.23 -11.24
C ILE A 281 7.32 29.51 -12.63
N ALA A 282 6.46 28.62 -13.15
CA ALA A 282 5.79 28.88 -14.43
C ALA A 282 4.89 30.12 -14.37
N ARG A 283 4.22 30.36 -13.24
CA ARG A 283 3.40 31.56 -13.03
C ARG A 283 4.24 32.83 -13.06
N SER A 284 5.38 32.86 -12.36
CA SER A 284 6.26 34.03 -12.37
C SER A 284 6.86 34.27 -13.77
N LEU A 285 7.25 33.20 -14.48
CA LEU A 285 7.69 33.27 -15.87
C LEU A 285 6.61 33.86 -16.78
N ASN A 286 5.39 33.34 -16.73
CA ASN A 286 4.26 33.83 -17.55
C ASN A 286 3.95 35.32 -17.27
N MET A 287 4.09 35.76 -16.02
CA MET A 287 3.95 37.18 -15.67
C MET A 287 5.06 38.06 -16.27
N LEU A 288 6.31 37.57 -16.31
CA LEU A 288 7.41 38.27 -16.96
C LEU A 288 7.21 38.33 -18.49
N LEU A 289 6.76 37.24 -19.10
CA LEU A 289 6.46 37.19 -20.54
C LEU A 289 5.35 38.18 -20.91
N ASP A 290 4.30 38.27 -20.08
CA ASP A 290 3.22 39.23 -20.29
C ASP A 290 3.69 40.70 -20.16
N ARG A 291 4.59 40.98 -19.21
CA ARG A 291 5.22 42.31 -19.09
C ARG A 291 6.11 42.62 -20.30
N LEU A 292 6.91 41.67 -20.76
CA LEU A 292 7.77 41.82 -21.94
C LEU A 292 6.94 42.05 -23.20
N GLN A 293 5.86 41.29 -23.38
CA GLN A 293 4.95 41.43 -24.51
C GLN A 293 4.30 42.81 -24.55
N ARG A 294 3.88 43.34 -23.39
CA ARG A 294 3.35 44.70 -23.27
C ARG A 294 4.40 45.76 -23.59
N ALA A 295 5.63 45.60 -23.10
CA ALA A 295 6.73 46.52 -23.41
C ALA A 295 7.04 46.57 -24.92
N LEU A 296 7.11 45.41 -25.57
CA LEU A 296 7.38 45.33 -27.02
C LEU A 296 6.23 45.89 -27.87
N ARG A 297 4.97 45.74 -27.43
CA ARG A 297 3.83 46.39 -28.10
C ARG A 297 3.92 47.90 -27.99
N ALA A 298 4.17 48.43 -26.79
CA ALA A 298 4.34 49.86 -26.56
C ALA A 298 5.51 50.43 -27.38
N GLU A 299 6.62 49.70 -27.50
CA GLU A 299 7.75 50.12 -28.35
C GLU A 299 7.37 50.18 -29.83
N ARG A 300 6.66 49.18 -30.36
CA ARG A 300 6.20 49.18 -31.75
C ARG A 300 5.18 50.29 -32.02
N GLU A 301 4.28 50.54 -31.08
CA GLU A 301 3.33 51.65 -31.15
C GLU A 301 4.07 52.98 -31.19
N LEU A 302 5.05 53.18 -30.31
CA LEU A 302 5.89 54.39 -30.31
C LEU A 302 6.70 54.54 -31.60
N GLN A 303 7.24 53.45 -32.16
CA GLN A 303 7.92 53.48 -33.46
C GLN A 303 6.96 53.86 -34.59
N ARG A 304 5.72 53.34 -34.60
CA ARG A 304 4.69 53.71 -35.58
C ARG A 304 4.31 55.18 -35.47
N VAL A 305 4.10 55.67 -34.25
CA VAL A 305 3.84 57.09 -33.97
C VAL A 305 4.99 57.95 -34.49
N THR A 306 6.24 57.57 -34.17
CA THR A 306 7.44 58.31 -34.62
C THR A 306 7.54 58.36 -36.15
N LEU A 307 7.30 57.25 -36.84
CA LEU A 307 7.31 57.20 -38.31
C LEU A 307 6.20 58.07 -38.91
N ALA A 308 4.99 58.00 -38.35
CA ALA A 308 3.85 58.79 -38.79
C ALA A 308 4.11 60.30 -38.59
N VAL A 309 4.63 60.70 -37.43
CA VAL A 309 5.04 62.09 -37.14
C VAL A 309 6.07 62.56 -38.16
N ASN A 310 7.15 61.79 -38.39
CA ASN A 310 8.18 62.15 -39.35
C ASN A 310 7.63 62.29 -40.78
N ALA A 311 6.73 61.39 -41.19
CA ALA A 311 6.06 61.48 -42.48
C ALA A 311 5.19 62.74 -42.60
N THR A 312 4.41 63.09 -41.57
CA THR A 312 3.64 64.35 -41.55
C THR A 312 4.56 65.58 -41.60
N VAL A 313 5.66 65.59 -40.85
CA VAL A 313 6.62 66.70 -40.85
C VAL A 313 7.23 66.88 -42.25
N GLN A 314 7.65 65.79 -42.90
CA GLN A 314 8.19 65.83 -44.26
C GLN A 314 7.16 66.36 -45.27
N ASN A 315 5.90 65.91 -45.19
CA ASN A 315 4.82 66.40 -46.05
C ASN A 315 4.58 67.91 -45.87
N ILE A 316 4.60 68.40 -44.63
CA ILE A 316 4.46 69.84 -44.34
C ILE A 316 5.63 70.63 -44.92
N GLN A 317 6.87 70.15 -44.71
CA GLN A 317 8.06 70.81 -45.24
C GLN A 317 8.05 70.87 -46.78
N GLN A 318 7.65 69.79 -47.44
CA GLN A 318 7.58 69.71 -48.91
C GLN A 318 6.48 70.63 -49.48
N ALA A 319 5.31 70.68 -48.84
CA ALA A 319 4.24 71.62 -49.22
C ALA A 319 4.69 73.08 -49.04
N THR A 320 5.42 73.37 -47.97
CA THR A 320 5.95 74.71 -47.68
C THR A 320 6.96 75.14 -48.75
N GLN A 321 7.88 74.25 -49.15
CA GLN A 321 8.85 74.53 -50.23
C GLN A 321 8.19 74.74 -51.60
N SER A 322 7.03 74.14 -51.84
CA SER A 322 6.29 74.25 -53.11
C SER A 322 5.23 75.37 -53.11
N ASN A 323 5.11 76.17 -52.04
CA ASN A 323 4.07 77.19 -51.87
C ASN A 323 2.64 76.63 -52.03
N GLN A 324 2.44 75.35 -51.72
CA GLN A 324 1.12 74.70 -51.74
C GLN A 324 0.62 74.48 -50.31
N THR A 325 -0.70 74.49 -50.12
CA THR A 325 -1.32 74.16 -48.83
C THR A 325 -1.07 72.68 -48.51
N PRO A 326 -0.48 72.33 -47.35
CA PRO A 326 -0.20 70.93 -47.00
C PRO A 326 -1.49 70.13 -46.85
N SER A 327 -1.70 69.16 -47.73
CA SER A 327 -2.72 68.12 -47.57
C SER A 327 -2.10 66.93 -46.85
N LEU A 328 -2.37 66.80 -45.55
CA LEU A 328 -1.86 65.68 -44.75
C LEU A 328 -2.83 64.48 -44.87
N PRO A 329 -2.35 63.32 -45.36
CA PRO A 329 -3.16 62.09 -45.33
C PRO A 329 -3.33 61.60 -43.89
N LEU A 330 -4.49 60.98 -43.59
CA LEU A 330 -4.71 60.30 -42.31
C LEU A 330 -3.71 59.14 -42.18
N THR A 331 -2.98 59.13 -41.06
CA THR A 331 -1.89 58.19 -40.81
C THR A 331 -2.37 56.84 -40.27
N GLN A 332 -3.67 56.71 -39.96
CA GLN A 332 -4.28 55.55 -39.30
C GLN A 332 -3.72 55.28 -37.90
N VAL A 333 -2.98 56.24 -37.35
CA VAL A 333 -2.49 56.21 -35.98
C VAL A 333 -3.48 57.05 -35.17
N PRO A 334 -4.29 56.42 -34.30
CA PRO A 334 -5.42 57.09 -33.64
C PRO A 334 -5.01 58.25 -32.74
N GLU A 335 -3.74 58.29 -32.33
CA GLU A 335 -3.17 59.36 -31.49
C GLU A 335 -2.80 60.62 -32.31
N ILE A 336 -2.43 60.47 -33.58
CA ILE A 336 -1.97 61.58 -34.43
C ILE A 336 -3.10 62.10 -35.32
N ASP A 337 -4.00 61.22 -35.76
CA ASP A 337 -5.09 61.57 -36.68
C ASP A 337 -5.99 62.71 -36.17
N PRO A 338 -6.37 62.82 -34.88
CA PRO A 338 -7.11 63.96 -34.36
C PRO A 338 -6.35 65.29 -34.51
N LEU A 339 -5.02 65.26 -34.31
CA LEU A 339 -4.13 66.41 -34.47
C LEU A 339 -4.07 66.87 -35.93
N ILE A 340 -4.02 65.92 -36.88
CA ILE A 340 -4.03 66.21 -38.31
C ILE A 340 -5.35 66.87 -38.72
N VAL A 341 -6.47 66.35 -38.23
CA VAL A 341 -7.81 66.90 -38.53
C VAL A 341 -7.94 68.33 -38.03
N GLU A 342 -7.49 68.60 -36.80
CA GLU A 342 -7.53 69.95 -36.20
C GLU A 342 -6.65 70.94 -36.98
N ILE A 343 -5.42 70.55 -37.36
CA ILE A 343 -4.50 71.40 -38.12
C ILE A 343 -5.05 71.75 -39.52
N GLN A 344 -5.83 70.86 -40.14
CA GLN A 344 -6.44 71.11 -41.44
C GLN A 344 -7.64 72.08 -41.39
N GLY A 345 -8.02 72.57 -40.21
CA GLY A 345 -9.15 73.49 -40.05
C GLY A 345 -10.51 72.87 -40.42
N LYS A 346 -10.57 71.55 -40.56
CA LYS A 346 -11.81 70.81 -40.73
C LYS A 346 -12.34 70.48 -39.35
N THR A 347 -13.30 71.28 -38.88
CA THR A 347 -14.14 70.87 -37.75
C THR A 347 -14.73 69.48 -38.05
N PHE A 348 -14.73 68.59 -37.05
CA PHE A 348 -15.03 67.15 -37.09
C PHE A 348 -16.43 66.73 -37.64
N SER A 349 -17.12 67.57 -38.40
CA SER A 349 -18.51 67.36 -38.82
C SER A 349 -18.69 66.35 -39.97
N TYR A 350 -17.63 65.70 -40.46
CA TYR A 350 -17.72 64.75 -41.58
C TYR A 350 -16.69 63.60 -41.50
N ALA A 351 -16.58 62.94 -40.35
CA ALA A 351 -16.07 61.57 -40.32
C ALA A 351 -17.30 60.63 -40.38
N PRO A 352 -17.50 59.83 -41.44
CA PRO A 352 -18.50 58.77 -41.41
C PRO A 352 -18.12 57.84 -40.26
N SER A 353 -19.06 57.58 -39.35
CA SER A 353 -18.88 56.65 -38.25
C SER A 353 -18.55 55.25 -38.80
N ILE A 354 -17.26 54.88 -38.83
CA ILE A 354 -16.81 53.53 -39.18
C ILE A 354 -17.21 52.51 -38.07
N PHE A 355 -17.72 52.98 -36.93
CA PHE A 355 -18.44 52.17 -35.95
C PHE A 355 -19.94 52.07 -36.28
N GLY A 356 -20.27 51.66 -37.49
CA GLY A 356 -21.55 51.00 -37.75
C GLY A 356 -21.49 49.61 -37.15
N GLN A 357 -21.91 49.47 -35.89
CA GLN A 357 -22.13 48.19 -35.23
C GLN A 357 -23.08 47.33 -36.08
N SER A 358 -22.53 46.42 -36.87
CA SER A 358 -23.20 45.18 -37.22
C SER A 358 -23.29 44.35 -35.95
N VAL A 359 -24.42 44.51 -35.25
CA VAL A 359 -24.87 43.59 -34.22
C VAL A 359 -25.04 42.23 -34.89
N VAL A 360 -23.98 41.41 -34.84
CA VAL A 360 -24.08 39.98 -35.11
C VAL A 360 -24.89 39.41 -33.96
N ARG A 361 -26.18 39.18 -34.23
CA ARG A 361 -27.03 38.31 -33.40
C ARG A 361 -26.31 36.96 -33.28
N LEU A 362 -25.92 36.61 -32.07
CA LEU A 362 -25.64 35.23 -31.71
C LEU A 362 -26.91 34.41 -32.02
N PRO A 363 -26.80 33.26 -32.68
CA PRO A 363 -27.91 32.33 -32.75
C PRO A 363 -28.22 31.85 -31.34
N ASP A 364 -29.48 32.04 -30.93
CA ASP A 364 -30.06 31.30 -29.82
C ASP A 364 -30.01 29.81 -30.23
N GLU A 365 -29.23 29.02 -29.50
CA GLU A 365 -29.33 27.56 -29.55
C GLU A 365 -29.75 27.01 -28.17
N PRO A 366 -30.49 25.89 -28.16
CA PRO A 366 -31.38 25.43 -27.09
C PRO A 366 -30.74 24.76 -25.87
#